data_AF-A0A354XZF7-F1
#
_entry.id   AF-A0A354XZF7-F1
#
_cell.length_a   1.000
_cell.length_b   1.000
_cell.length_c   1.000
_cell.angle_alpha   90.00
_cell.angle_beta   90.00
_cell.angle_gamma   90.00
#
_symmetry.space_group_name_H-M   'P 1'
#
loop_
_entity.id
_entity.type
_entity.pdbx_description
1 polymer ?
#
loop_
_entity_poly.entity_id
_entity_poly.type
_entity_poly.pdbx_seq_one_letter_code
_entity_poly.pdbx_strand_id
1 'polypeptide(L)' 'NPLTNLPAMTKDNVKTTQQPDFFPQRLKYPASLENSNPEGYKQAVELLGGTDAVLTPLWWARH' A
#
# COMPACT_ATOMS: atom_id res chain seq x y z
N ASN A 1 13.44 10.46 1.29
CA ASN A 1 12.77 9.89 2.47
C ASN A 1 12.81 8.37 2.31
N PRO A 2 13.54 7.61 3.13
CA PRO A 2 13.62 6.15 3.00
C PRO A 2 12.26 5.51 3.32
N LEU A 3 11.88 4.48 2.55
CA LEU A 3 10.63 3.73 2.76
C LEU A 3 10.80 2.76 3.93
N THR A 4 10.54 3.24 5.15
CA THR A 4 10.74 2.50 6.42
C THR A 4 9.66 1.45 6.73
N ASN A 5 8.65 1.31 5.87
CA ASN A 5 7.45 0.50 6.11
C ASN A 5 7.42 -0.81 5.30
N LEU A 6 8.57 -1.33 4.87
CA LEU A 6 8.69 -2.61 4.17
C LEU A 6 9.35 -3.66 5.09
N PRO A 7 8.58 -4.41 5.89
CA PRO A 7 9.11 -5.39 6.84
C PRO A 7 9.82 -6.58 6.17
N ALA A 8 9.72 -6.70 4.85
CA ALA A 8 10.28 -7.81 4.07
C ALA A 8 11.67 -7.52 3.49
N MET A 9 12.30 -6.36 3.69
CA MET A 9 13.63 -6.07 3.12
C MET A 9 14.76 -6.43 4.10
N THR A 10 15.51 -7.49 3.81
CA THR A 10 16.77 -7.86 4.48
C THR A 10 17.95 -7.79 3.50
N LYS A 11 19.19 -7.64 3.99
CA LYS A 11 20.39 -7.59 3.12
C LYS A 11 20.51 -8.81 2.20
N ASP A 12 20.01 -9.96 2.63
CA ASP A 12 20.10 -11.22 1.90
C ASP A 12 19.07 -11.34 0.78
N ASN A 13 17.95 -10.60 0.86
CA ASN A 13 16.88 -10.67 -0.13
C ASN A 13 16.81 -9.48 -1.09
N VAL A 14 17.71 -8.50 -0.96
CA VAL A 14 17.77 -7.31 -1.83
C VAL A 14 18.00 -7.65 -3.33
N LYS A 15 18.48 -8.84 -3.64
CA LYS A 15 18.61 -9.35 -5.03
C LYS A 15 17.37 -10.12 -5.49
N THR A 16 16.57 -10.64 -4.57
CA THR A 16 15.26 -11.25 -4.83
C THR A 16 14.09 -10.26 -4.66
N THR A 17 14.33 -9.02 -4.22
CA THR A 17 13.29 -7.98 -4.13
C THR A 17 12.84 -7.44 -5.49
N GLN A 18 13.38 -7.98 -6.60
CA GLN A 18 12.85 -7.75 -7.96
C GLN A 18 11.68 -8.69 -8.30
N GLN A 19 11.06 -9.34 -7.31
CA GLN A 19 9.83 -10.11 -7.51
C GLN A 19 8.61 -9.18 -7.52
N PRO A 20 7.59 -9.44 -8.36
CA PRO A 20 6.35 -8.64 -8.43
C PRO A 20 5.73 -8.30 -7.08
N ASP A 21 5.81 -9.23 -6.13
CA ASP A 21 5.27 -9.11 -4.76
C ASP A 21 5.93 -8.01 -3.91
N PHE A 22 7.11 -7.51 -4.32
CA PHE A 22 7.84 -6.45 -3.63
C PHE A 22 7.60 -5.06 -4.23
N PHE A 23 6.91 -4.98 -5.38
CA PHE A 23 6.57 -3.70 -5.97
C PHE A 23 5.26 -3.17 -5.38
N PRO A 24 5.21 -1.88 -5.00
CA PRO A 24 3.99 -1.28 -4.50
C PRO A 24 2.91 -1.35 -5.59
N GLN A 25 1.79 -1.96 -5.26
CA GLN A 25 0.62 -2.08 -6.15
C GLN A 25 -0.13 -0.74 -6.23
N ARG A 26 -0.01 0.09 -5.18
CA ARG A 26 -0.56 1.45 -5.12
C ARG A 26 0.21 2.32 -4.14
N LEU A 27 -0.02 3.63 -4.24
CA LEU A 27 0.30 4.58 -3.17
C LEU A 27 -0.87 4.68 -2.20
N LYS A 28 -0.56 4.95 -0.93
CA LYS A 28 -1.57 5.24 0.11
C LYS A 28 -2.30 6.53 -0.20
N TYR A 29 -3.49 6.69 0.39
CA TYR A 29 -4.14 7.99 0.36
C TYR A 29 -3.31 9.02 1.14
N PRO A 30 -3.34 10.30 0.74
CA PRO A 30 -2.61 11.34 1.46
C PRO A 30 -3.16 11.49 2.88
N ALA A 31 -2.28 11.64 3.87
CA ALA A 31 -2.66 11.77 5.28
C ALA A 31 -3.57 12.99 5.58
N SER A 32 -3.58 13.99 4.69
CA SER A 32 -4.50 15.11 4.79
C SER A 32 -5.96 14.69 4.56
N LEU A 33 -6.21 13.66 3.73
CA LEU A 33 -7.56 13.18 3.41
C LEU A 33 -8.25 12.56 4.63
N GLU A 34 -7.50 11.83 5.44
CA GLU A 34 -8.01 11.24 6.69
C GLU A 34 -8.50 12.31 7.67
N ASN A 35 -7.85 13.48 7.69
CA ASN A 35 -8.23 14.59 8.56
C ASN A 35 -9.30 15.51 7.94
N SER A 36 -9.26 15.74 6.62
CA SER A 36 -10.18 16.66 5.95
C SER A 36 -11.51 16.02 5.58
N ASN A 37 -11.54 14.71 5.35
CA ASN A 37 -12.74 13.94 5.04
C ASN A 37 -12.66 12.52 5.61
N PRO A 38 -12.81 12.36 6.94
CA PRO A 38 -12.69 11.06 7.61
C PRO A 38 -13.73 10.04 7.13
N GLU A 39 -14.95 10.48 6.83
CA GLU A 39 -16.04 9.61 6.36
C GLU A 39 -15.75 9.05 4.97
N GLY A 40 -15.36 9.91 4.03
CA GLY A 40 -15.00 9.49 2.68
C GLY A 40 -13.75 8.62 2.65
N TYR A 41 -12.75 8.92 3.50
CA TYR A 41 -11.57 8.07 3.67
C TYR A 41 -11.98 6.67 4.17
N LYS A 42 -12.84 6.59 5.20
CA LYS A 42 -13.31 5.31 5.72
C LYS A 42 -14.04 4.48 4.66
N GLN A 43 -14.95 5.10 3.91
CA GLN A 43 -15.65 4.43 2.80
C GLN A 43 -14.69 3.91 1.73
N ALA A 44 -13.69 4.72 1.36
CA ALA A 44 -12.68 4.31 0.38
C ALA A 44 -11.86 3.11 0.87
N VAL A 45 -11.48 3.09 2.15
CA VAL A 45 -10.77 1.96 2.77
C VAL A 45 -11.64 0.70 2.82
N GLU A 46 -12.93 0.81 3.13
CA GLU A 46 -13.86 -0.31 3.10
C GLU A 46 -13.97 -0.92 1.68
N LEU A 47 -13.99 -0.09 0.64
CA LEU A 47 -14.04 -0.53 -0.76
C LEU A 47 -12.75 -1.23 -1.23
N LEU A 48 -11.62 -0.96 -0.59
CA LEU A 48 -10.37 -1.68 -0.84
C LEU A 48 -10.41 -3.12 -0.30
N GLY A 49 -11.37 -3.47 0.56
CA GLY A 49 -11.49 -4.80 1.15
C GLY A 49 -10.35 -5.15 2.12
N GLY A 50 -9.61 -4.14 2.59
CA GLY A 50 -8.43 -4.30 3.43
C GLY A 50 -7.85 -2.94 3.83
N THR A 51 -6.74 -2.95 4.55
CA THR A 51 -6.08 -1.74 5.06
C THR A 51 -5.58 -0.85 3.93
N ASP A 52 -5.46 0.46 4.17
CA ASP A 52 -4.75 1.38 3.27
C ASP A 52 -3.22 1.10 3.28
N ALA A 53 -2.83 0.05 2.56
CA ALA A 53 -1.46 -0.40 2.41
C ALA A 53 -1.04 -0.36 0.93
N VAL A 54 0.28 -0.24 0.73
CA VAL A 54 0.91 -0.19 -0.60
C VAL A 54 0.80 -1.52 -1.35
N LEU A 55 0.52 -2.62 -0.64
CA LEU A 55 0.32 -3.96 -1.18
C LEU A 55 -1.17 -4.29 -1.38
N THR A 56 -2.09 -3.40 -1.03
CA THR A 56 -3.52 -3.63 -1.22
C THR A 56 -3.84 -3.52 -2.72
N PRO A 57 -4.34 -4.59 -3.37
CA PRO A 57 -4.54 -4.58 -4.81
C PRO A 57 -5.70 -3.67 -5.22
N LEU A 58 -5.56 -3.00 -6.36
CA LEU A 58 -6.64 -2.23 -6.97
C LEU A 58 -7.65 -3.16 -7.66
N TRP A 59 -8.86 -2.66 -7.91
CA TRP A 59 -9.95 -3.46 -8.48
C TRP A 59 -9.59 -4.09 -9.84
N TRP A 60 -8.84 -3.38 -10.68
CA TRP A 60 -8.38 -3.86 -11.99
C TRP A 60 -7.05 -4.64 -11.93
N ALA A 61 -6.39 -4.68 -10.77
CA ALA A 61 -5.10 -5.32 -10.57
C ALA A 61 -5.20 -6.70 -9.88
N ARG A 62 -6.41 -7.19 -9.60
CA ARG A 62 -6.63 -8.56 -9.11
C ARG A 62 -6.34 -9.56 -10.23
N HIS A 63 -5.41 -10.49 -9.99
CA HIS A 63 -5.15 -11.68 -10.82
C HIS A 63 -5.41 -12.93 -9.98
#